data_AF-A0A822J2Y2-F1
#
_entry.id   AF-A0A822J2Y2-F1
#
_cell.length_a   1.000
_cell.length_b   1.000
_cell.length_c   1.000
_cell.angle_alpha   90.00
_cell.angle_beta   90.00
_cell.angle_gamma   90.00
#
_symmetry.space_group_name_H-M   'P 1'
#
loop_
_entity.id
_entity.type
_entity.pdbx_description
1 polymer ?
#
loop_
_entity_poly.entity_id
_entity_poly.type
_entity_poly.pdbx_seq_one_letter_code
_entity_poly.pdbx_strand_id
1 'polypeptide(L)'
;MTIKILGRYIIADPSICHGEPTFRGTRILVKDVLEQIESGMAWEAIIEEWGGKLTRDAIADAIHLAREALSVYDPEISTEFACT
;
A
#
# COMPACT_ATOMS: atom_id res chain seq x y z
N MET A 1 -0.71 16.88 14.38
CA MET A 1 -0.44 15.99 13.23
C MET A 1 -1.52 14.92 13.22
N THR A 2 -2.22 14.74 12.10
CA THR A 2 -3.49 14.00 12.06
C THR A 2 -3.34 12.70 11.27
N ILE A 3 -3.87 11.61 11.80
CA ILE A 3 -3.95 10.31 11.11
C ILE A 3 -4.97 10.42 9.98
N LYS A 4 -4.59 9.99 8.78
CA LYS A 4 -5.49 9.87 7.63
C LYS A 4 -5.90 8.41 7.45
N ILE A 5 -7.19 8.15 7.36
CA ILE A 5 -7.73 6.84 6.98
C ILE A 5 -7.82 6.83 5.46
N LEU A 6 -7.07 5.94 4.80
CA LEU A 6 -7.03 5.86 3.34
C LEU A 6 -7.94 4.75 2.82
N GLY A 7 -8.01 3.64 3.54
CA GLY A 7 -8.86 2.51 3.24
C GLY A 7 -9.38 1.84 4.51
N ARG A 8 -9.99 0.66 4.35
CA ARG A 8 -10.49 -0.13 5.47
C ARG A 8 -9.34 -0.60 6.37
N TYR A 9 -8.23 -0.97 5.77
CA TYR A 9 -7.05 -1.53 6.44
C TYR A 9 -5.83 -0.60 6.36
N ILE A 10 -5.88 0.49 5.61
CA ILE A 10 -4.72 1.35 5.35
C ILE A 10 -4.90 2.73 5.97
N ILE A 11 -3.88 3.19 6.70
CA ILE A 11 -3.80 4.52 7.30
C ILE A 11 -2.47 5.18 6.95
N ALA A 12 -2.42 6.50 7.03
CA ALA A 12 -1.20 7.29 7.02
C ALA A 12 -1.12 8.08 8.33
N ASP A 13 -0.15 7.75 9.17
CA ASP A 13 0.10 8.38 10.47
C ASP A 13 1.48 9.04 10.46
N PRO A 14 1.60 10.37 10.61
CA PRO A 14 2.90 11.05 10.62
C PRO A 14 3.91 10.53 11.65
N SER A 15 3.45 9.84 12.71
CA SER A 15 4.30 9.22 13.73
C SER A 15 4.80 7.81 13.35
N ILE A 16 4.23 7.20 12.31
CA ILE A 16 4.56 5.85 11.83
C ILE A 16 5.17 5.98 10.44
N CYS A 17 6.38 5.43 10.26
CA CYS A 17 7.08 5.42 8.97
C CYS A 17 7.01 6.76 8.22
N HIS A 18 7.21 7.88 8.93
CA HIS A 18 7.21 9.24 8.37
C HIS A 18 5.89 9.67 7.68
N GLY A 19 4.76 9.04 8.01
CA GLY A 19 3.47 9.34 7.39
C GLY A 19 3.20 8.55 6.11
N GLU A 20 4.06 7.61 5.74
CA GLU A 20 3.79 6.71 4.63
C GLU A 20 2.60 5.78 4.93
N PRO A 21 1.83 5.36 3.91
CA PRO A 21 0.73 4.40 4.08
C PRO A 21 1.21 3.07 4.68
N THR A 22 0.57 2.69 5.79
CA THR A 22 0.81 1.42 6.48
C THR A 22 -0.50 0.68 6.72
N PHE A 23 -0.41 -0.64 6.88
CA PHE A 23 -1.56 -1.42 7.35
C PHE A 23 -1.84 -1.10 8.82
N ARG A 24 -3.11 -0.87 9.15
CA ARG A 24 -3.59 -0.44 10.47
C ARG A 24 -3.08 -1.39 11.56
N GLY A 25 -2.47 -0.83 12.59
CA GLY A 25 -1.92 -1.60 13.72
C GLY A 25 -0.58 -2.29 13.40
N THR A 26 0.04 -1.97 12.27
CA THR A 26 1.34 -2.52 11.86
C THR A 26 2.31 -1.40 11.50
N ARG A 27 3.58 -1.76 11.28
CA ARG A 27 4.59 -0.90 10.64
C ARG A 27 4.99 -1.44 9.26
N ILE A 28 4.07 -2.17 8.62
CA ILE A 28 4.26 -2.76 7.30
C ILE A 28 3.80 -1.73 6.29
N LEU A 29 4.68 -1.30 5.40
CA LEU A 29 4.34 -0.32 4.36
C LEU A 29 3.52 -0.98 3.28
N VAL A 30 2.58 -0.21 2.73
CA VAL A 30 1.78 -0.67 1.59
C VAL A 30 2.66 -0.93 0.37
N LYS A 31 3.71 -0.12 0.16
CA LYS A 31 4.64 -0.27 -0.97
C LYS A 31 5.39 -1.59 -0.93
N ASP A 32 5.85 -2.04 0.24
CA ASP A 32 6.60 -3.30 0.39
C ASP A 32 5.73 -4.50 0.01
N VAL A 33 4.44 -4.48 0.39
CA VAL A 33 3.48 -5.52 0.01
C VAL A 33 3.16 -5.47 -1.48
N LEU A 34 3.06 -4.28 -2.08
CA LEU A 34 2.87 -4.14 -3.53
C LEU A 34 4.10 -4.63 -4.32
N GLU A 35 5.31 -4.39 -3.83
CA GLU A 35 6.55 -4.92 -4.40
C GLU A 35 6.60 -6.46 -4.31
N GLN A 36 6.18 -7.04 -3.19
CA GLN A 36 6.05 -8.50 -3.07
C GLN A 36 5.03 -9.06 -4.07
N ILE A 37 3.89 -8.38 -4.27
CA ILE A 37 2.90 -8.75 -5.30
C ILE A 37 3.51 -8.65 -6.70
N GLU A 38 4.22 -7.56 -7.01
CA GLU A 38 4.92 -7.34 -8.28
C GLU A 38 5.92 -8.47 -8.57
N SER A 39 6.64 -8.93 -7.55
CA SER A 39 7.59 -10.05 -7.65
C SER A 39 6.93 -11.41 -7.94
N GLY A 40 5.59 -11.47 -7.95
CA GLY A 40 4.81 -12.68 -8.16
C GLY A 40 4.64 -13.54 -6.90
N MET A 41 4.90 -12.97 -5.70
CA MET A 41 4.74 -13.70 -4.45
C MET A 41 3.27 -14.06 -4.20
N ALA A 42 3.02 -15.31 -3.81
CA ALA A 42 1.67 -15.76 -3.44
C ALA A 42 1.20 -15.03 -2.17
N TRP A 43 -0.10 -14.75 -2.09
CA TRP A 43 -0.66 -13.97 -0.98
C TRP A 43 -0.46 -14.65 0.38
N GLU A 44 -0.53 -15.97 0.41
CA GLU A 44 -0.29 -16.79 1.59
C GLU A 44 1.16 -16.63 2.08
N ALA A 45 2.12 -16.60 1.15
CA ALA A 45 3.53 -16.40 1.47
C ALA A 45 3.79 -14.99 2.00
N ILE A 46 3.16 -13.96 1.42
CA ILE A 46 3.19 -12.58 1.94
C ILE A 46 2.68 -12.55 3.39
N ILE A 47 1.52 -13.17 3.64
CA ILE A 47 0.93 -13.19 4.99
C ILE A 47 1.86 -13.91 5.98
N GLU A 48 2.46 -15.03 5.57
CA GLU A 48 3.42 -15.78 6.38
C GLU A 48 4.70 -14.99 6.66
N GLU A 49 5.27 -14.32 5.65
CA GLU A 49 6.47 -13.49 5.78
C GLU A 49 6.28 -12.37 6.82
N TRP A 50 5.09 -11.76 6.84
CA TRP A 50 4.74 -10.75 7.83
C TRP A 50 4.22 -11.33 9.16
N GLY A 51 4.36 -12.63 9.38
CA GLY A 51 4.02 -13.33 10.62
C GLY A 51 2.52 -13.34 10.93
N GLY A 52 1.67 -13.42 9.89
CA GLY A 52 0.21 -13.45 10.03
C GLY A 52 -0.42 -12.10 10.41
N LYS A 53 0.34 -11.00 10.39
CA LYS A 53 -0.16 -9.66 10.72
C LYS A 53 -1.04 -9.06 9.62
N LEU A 54 -0.95 -9.60 8.42
CA LEU A 54 -1.79 -9.22 7.29
C LEU A 54 -2.89 -10.25 7.06
N THR A 55 -4.01 -9.78 6.54
CA THR A 55 -5.10 -10.63 6.04
C THR A 55 -5.19 -10.48 4.53
N ARG A 56 -5.83 -11.44 3.86
CA ARG A 56 -6.12 -11.31 2.42
C ARG A 56 -6.90 -10.03 2.12
N ASP A 57 -7.86 -9.68 2.95
CA ASP A 57 -8.65 -8.45 2.79
C ASP A 57 -7.79 -7.19 2.87
N ALA A 58 -6.77 -7.17 3.75
CA ALA A 58 -5.84 -6.06 3.84
C ALA A 58 -5.03 -5.92 2.54
N ILE A 59 -4.50 -7.04 2.02
CA ILE A 59 -3.77 -7.06 0.73
C ILE A 59 -4.69 -6.61 -0.41
N ALA A 60 -5.94 -7.06 -0.44
CA ALA A 60 -6.93 -6.65 -1.43
C ALA A 60 -7.24 -5.13 -1.36
N ASP A 61 -7.33 -4.57 -0.16
CA ASP A 61 -7.54 -3.13 0.06
C ASP A 61 -6.35 -2.30 -0.46
N ALA A 62 -5.12 -2.79 -0.30
CA ALA A 62 -3.93 -2.17 -0.91
C ALA A 62 -4.01 -2.12 -2.44
N ILE A 63 -4.35 -3.25 -3.07
CA ILE A 63 -4.51 -3.34 -4.53
C ILE A 63 -5.67 -2.44 -5.00
N HIS A 64 -6.77 -2.42 -4.27
CA HIS A 64 -7.91 -1.56 -4.59
C HIS A 64 -7.53 -0.08 -4.58
N LEU A 65 -6.82 0.39 -3.55
CA LEU A 65 -6.36 1.78 -3.47
C LEU A 65 -5.34 2.11 -4.57
N ALA A 66 -4.41 1.20 -4.88
CA ALA A 66 -3.48 1.38 -5.99
C ALA A 66 -4.22 1.51 -7.32
N ARG A 67 -5.25 0.68 -7.55
CA ARG A 67 -6.11 0.75 -8.73
C ARG A 67 -6.89 2.06 -8.78
N GLU A 68 -7.48 2.52 -7.68
CA GLU A 68 -8.18 3.82 -7.62
C GLU A 68 -7.22 4.98 -7.93
N ALA A 69 -6.03 4.98 -7.33
CA ALA A 69 -5.02 6.01 -7.56
C ALA A 69 -4.61 6.11 -9.04
N LEU A 70 -4.55 4.98 -9.74
CA LEU A 70 -4.30 4.93 -11.18
C LEU A 70 -5.57 5.13 -12.02
N SER A 71 -6.77 4.88 -11.49
CA SER A 71 -8.02 5.04 -12.26
C SER A 71 -8.38 6.51 -12.49
N VAL A 72 -7.81 7.42 -11.68
CA VAL A 72 -7.88 8.87 -11.90
C VAL A 72 -6.87 9.33 -12.96
N TYR A 73 -6.29 8.40 -13.74
CA TYR A 73 -5.39 8.70 -14.84
C TYR A 73 -6.05 9.64 -15.86
N ASP A 74 -5.59 10.88 -15.84
CA ASP A 74 -5.74 11.84 -16.92
C ASP A 74 -4.55 11.63 -17.88
N PRO A 75 -4.79 11.30 -19.16
CA PRO A 75 -3.72 11.05 -20.13
C PRO A 75 -2.72 12.22 -20.29
N GLU A 76 -3.05 13.42 -19.82
CA GLU A 76 -2.16 14.59 -19.86
C GLU A 76 -1.09 14.60 -18.74
N ILE A 77 -1.14 13.72 -17.73
CA ILE A 77 -0.19 13.64 -16.60
C ILE A 77 0.95 12.62 -16.87
N SER A 78 1.47 12.57 -18.10
CA SER A 78 2.45 11.54 -18.52
C SER A 78 3.89 12.03 -18.73
N THR A 79 4.28 13.22 -18.28
CA THR A 79 5.62 13.77 -18.61
C THR A 79 6.43 14.38 -17.45
N GLU A 80 6.42 13.82 -16.24
CA GLU A 80 7.41 14.27 -15.21
C GLU A 80 8.11 13.16 -14.40
N PHE A 81 7.84 11.87 -14.62
CA PHE A 81 8.53 10.80 -13.87
C PHE A 81 9.69 10.11 -14.61
N ALA A 82 10.19 10.71 -15.69
CA ALA A 82 11.42 10.28 -16.35
C ALA A 82 12.48 11.38 -16.28
N CYS A 83 13.11 11.53 -15.10
CA CYS A 83 14.53 11.86 -14.91
C CYS A 83 14.79 12.25 -13.46
N THR A 84 15.42 11.36 -12.69
CA THR A 84 16.51 11.72 -11.76
C THR A 84 17.37 10.50 -11.50
#